data_AF-A0A2U3LA37-F1
#
_entry.id   AF-A0A2U3LA37-F1
#
_cell.length_a   1.000
_cell.length_b   1.000
_cell.length_c   1.000
_cell.angle_alpha   90.00
_cell.angle_beta   90.00
_cell.angle_gamma   90.00
#
_symmetry.space_group_name_H-M   'P 1'
#
loop_
_entity.id
_entity.type
_entity.pdbx_description
1 polymer ?
#
loop_
_entity_poly.entity_id
_entity_poly.type
_entity_poly.pdbx_seq_one_letter_code
_entity_poly.pdbx_strand_id
1 'polypeptide(L)'
;MPDTGSIENHQDLEKLWHDRLVEARKKYDVAVTETRTASDDFRTQQLPTPDGGGNLAGALKAEGRARDEYMRVLRIFSDLVLQGERPEE
;
A
#
# COMPACT_ATOMS: atom_id res chain seq x y z
N MET A 1 -30.12 26.45 15.17
CA MET A 1 -28.82 26.64 14.52
C MET A 1 -28.39 25.28 14.00
N PRO A 2 -28.15 25.07 12.71
CA PRO A 2 -27.52 23.84 12.26
C PRO A 2 -26.00 23.97 12.37
N ASP A 3 -25.41 23.00 13.03
CA ASP A 3 -23.98 22.79 13.16
C ASP A 3 -23.42 22.31 11.81
N THR A 4 -23.19 23.26 10.89
CA THR A 4 -22.70 22.96 9.53
C THR A 4 -21.18 22.73 9.49
N GLY A 5 -20.49 22.61 10.63
CA GLY A 5 -19.04 22.46 10.69
C GLY A 5 -18.52 21.02 10.50
N SER A 6 -19.42 20.02 10.44
CA SER A 6 -19.02 18.60 10.47
C SER A 6 -18.88 17.96 9.08
N ILE A 7 -19.43 18.56 8.02
CA ILE A 7 -19.47 17.94 6.67
C ILE A 7 -18.26 18.32 5.81
N GLU A 8 -17.76 19.57 5.91
CA GLU A 8 -16.56 20.01 5.19
C GLU A 8 -15.34 19.15 5.59
N ASN A 9 -15.29 18.67 6.83
CA ASN A 9 -14.16 17.90 7.32
C ASN A 9 -14.16 16.43 6.85
N HIS A 10 -15.32 15.86 6.47
CA HIS A 10 -15.40 14.44 6.10
C HIS A 10 -14.94 14.22 4.66
N GLN A 11 -15.39 15.05 3.72
CA GLN A 11 -15.03 14.93 2.31
C GLN A 11 -13.53 15.18 2.07
N ASP A 12 -12.92 16.11 2.82
CA ASP A 12 -11.47 16.36 2.79
C ASP A 12 -10.67 15.19 3.39
N LEU A 13 -11.17 14.57 4.46
CA LEU A 13 -10.59 13.36 5.04
C LEU A 13 -10.68 12.17 4.07
N GLU A 14 -11.85 11.95 3.46
CA GLU A 14 -12.04 10.91 2.45
C GLU A 14 -11.09 11.11 1.27
N LYS A 15 -10.97 12.35 0.77
CA LYS A 15 -10.05 12.67 -0.32
C LYS A 15 -8.59 12.44 0.08
N LEU A 16 -8.18 12.81 1.29
CA LEU A 16 -6.84 12.58 1.81
C LEU A 16 -6.52 11.08 1.90
N TRP A 17 -7.42 10.31 2.50
CA TRP A 17 -7.24 8.86 2.67
C TRP A 17 -7.34 8.10 1.34
N HIS A 18 -8.17 8.58 0.40
CA HIS A 18 -8.20 8.08 -0.96
C HIS A 18 -6.88 8.33 -1.68
N ASP A 19 -6.30 9.53 -1.59
CA ASP A 19 -4.99 9.84 -2.20
C ASP A 19 -3.90 8.94 -1.61
N ARG A 20 -3.87 8.79 -0.28
CA ARG A 20 -2.97 7.84 0.41
C ARG A 20 -3.18 6.39 -0.04
N LEU A 21 -4.42 5.96 -0.27
CA LEU A 21 -4.72 4.61 -0.76
C LEU A 21 -4.17 4.41 -2.18
N VAL A 22 -4.33 5.42 -3.05
CA VAL A 22 -3.79 5.41 -4.41
C VAL A 22 -2.27 5.38 -4.39
N GLU A 23 -1.62 6.17 -3.53
CA GLU A 23 -0.17 6.15 -3.36
C GLU A 23 0.33 4.79 -2.83
N ALA A 24 -0.29 4.26 -1.78
CA ALA A 24 0.06 2.96 -1.23
C ALA A 24 -0.13 1.84 -2.27
N ARG A 25 -1.20 1.91 -3.07
CA ARG A 25 -1.44 0.97 -4.19
C ARG A 25 -0.34 1.07 -5.25
N LYS A 26 0.07 2.27 -5.64
CA LYS A 26 1.18 2.45 -6.60
C LYS A 26 2.47 1.85 -6.08
N LYS A 27 2.81 2.09 -4.81
CA LYS A 27 4.01 1.49 -4.18
C LYS A 27 3.94 -0.03 -4.15
N TYR A 28 2.77 -0.59 -3.83
CA TYR A 28 2.55 -2.04 -3.88
C TYR A 28 2.71 -2.61 -5.29
N ASP A 29 2.14 -1.97 -6.30
CA ASP A 29 2.23 -2.41 -7.70
C ASP A 29 3.69 -2.40 -8.23
N VAL A 30 4.46 -1.39 -7.85
CA VAL A 30 5.91 -1.32 -8.11
C VAL A 30 6.63 -2.48 -7.42
N ALA A 31 6.39 -2.69 -6.12
CA ALA A 31 7.04 -3.77 -5.37
C ALA A 31 6.69 -5.17 -5.91
N VAL A 32 5.46 -5.38 -6.38
CA VAL A 32 5.03 -6.62 -7.06
C VAL A 32 5.77 -6.78 -8.39
N THR A 33 5.93 -5.71 -9.16
CA THR A 33 6.66 -5.75 -10.44
C THR A 33 8.14 -6.08 -10.22
N GLU A 34 8.77 -5.47 -9.21
CA GLU A 34 10.15 -5.75 -8.82
C GLU A 34 10.33 -7.19 -8.34
N THR A 35 9.42 -7.69 -7.49
CA THR A 35 9.45 -9.08 -7.01
C THR A 35 9.25 -10.07 -8.14
N ARG A 36 8.36 -9.77 -9.09
CA ARG A 36 8.13 -10.61 -10.27
C ARG A 36 9.36 -10.65 -11.16
N THR A 37 10.03 -9.51 -11.36
CA THR A 37 11.28 -9.42 -12.12
C THR A 37 12.39 -10.20 -11.44
N ALA A 38 12.58 -10.02 -10.13
CA ALA A 38 13.57 -10.76 -9.34
C ALA A 38 13.29 -12.27 -9.32
N SER A 39 12.01 -12.67 -9.32
CA SER A 39 11.60 -14.08 -9.40
C SER A 39 11.91 -14.69 -10.76
N ASP A 40 11.68 -13.95 -11.84
CA ASP A 40 11.98 -14.40 -13.21
C ASP A 40 13.50 -14.53 -13.43
N ASP A 41 14.28 -13.56 -12.94
CA ASP A 41 15.74 -13.58 -13.01
C ASP A 41 16.34 -14.74 -12.22
N PHE A 42 15.83 -14.99 -11.00
CA PHE A 42 16.20 -16.16 -10.20
C PHE A 42 15.84 -17.47 -10.91
N ARG A 43 14.66 -17.56 -11.53
CA ARG A 43 14.19 -18.76 -12.24
C ARG A 43 14.99 -19.05 -13.50
N THR A 44 15.43 -18.01 -14.21
CA THR A 44 16.23 -18.13 -15.44
C THR A 44 17.72 -18.33 -15.17
N GLN A 45 18.14 -18.40 -13.89
CA GLN A 45 19.54 -18.50 -13.46
C GLN A 45 20.45 -17.42 -14.08
N GLN A 46 19.88 -16.28 -14.49
CA GLN A 46 20.67 -15.19 -15.07
C GLN A 46 21.61 -14.54 -14.05
N LEU A 47 21.31 -14.68 -12.76
CA LEU A 47 22.21 -14.30 -11.67
C LEU A 47 23.10 -15.49 -11.23
N PRO A 48 24.44 -15.38 -11.36
CA PRO A 48 25.36 -16.36 -10.77
C PRO A 48 25.16 -16.36 -9.25
N THR A 49 24.87 -17.54 -8.71
CA THR A 49 24.47 -17.79 -7.32
C THR A 49 25.67 -17.53 -6.39
N PRO A 50 25.75 -16.33 -5.78
CA PRO A 50 25.44 -16.18 -4.34
C PRO A 50 24.47 -15.04 -3.99
N ASP A 51 24.24 -14.06 -4.88
CA ASP A 51 23.45 -12.84 -4.60
C ASP A 51 21.97 -12.92 -5.03
N GLY A 52 21.63 -13.81 -5.97
CA GLY A 52 20.27 -13.91 -6.52
C GLY A 52 19.18 -14.26 -5.48
N GLY A 53 19.52 -15.05 -4.46
CA GLY A 53 18.61 -15.35 -3.35
C GLY A 53 18.39 -14.18 -2.38
N GLY A 54 19.40 -13.33 -2.20
CA GLY A 54 19.31 -12.12 -1.37
C GLY A 54 18.43 -11.05 -1.99
N ASN A 55 18.54 -10.87 -3.31
CA ASN A 55 17.70 -9.93 -4.07
C ASN A 55 16.22 -10.34 -4.05
N LEU A 56 15.91 -11.64 -4.23
CA LEU A 56 14.54 -12.14 -4.16
C LEU A 56 13.95 -12.01 -2.74
N ALA A 57 14.72 -12.36 -1.71
CA ALA A 57 14.28 -12.23 -0.32
C ALA A 57 14.08 -10.75 0.09
N GLY A 58 14.89 -9.84 -0.44
CA GLY A 58 14.73 -8.39 -0.28
C GLY A 58 13.46 -7.87 -0.95
N ALA A 59 13.23 -8.26 -2.20
CA ALA A 59 12.04 -7.87 -2.96
C ALA A 59 10.74 -8.38 -2.30
N LEU A 60 10.70 -9.65 -1.87
CA LEU A 60 9.56 -10.22 -1.14
C LEU A 60 9.27 -9.51 0.18
N LYS A 61 10.31 -9.09 0.91
CA LYS A 61 10.15 -8.28 2.14
C LYS A 61 9.60 -6.89 1.82
N ALA A 62 10.05 -6.27 0.73
CA ALA A 62 9.55 -4.97 0.29
C ALA A 62 8.08 -5.05 -0.16
N GLU A 63 7.73 -6.09 -0.92
CA GLU A 63 6.34 -6.39 -1.30
C GLU A 63 5.46 -6.61 -0.07
N GLY A 64 5.93 -7.41 0.89
CA GLY A 64 5.21 -7.65 2.15
C GLY A 64 4.94 -6.36 2.92
N ARG A 65 5.93 -5.47 3.05
CA ARG A 65 5.75 -4.17 3.72
C ARG A 65 4.77 -3.26 2.98
N ALA A 66 4.89 -3.17 1.66
CA ALA A 66 3.98 -2.37 0.83
C ALA A 66 2.54 -2.89 0.89
N ARG A 67 2.38 -4.22 0.96
CA ARG A 67 1.08 -4.88 1.14
C ARG A 67 0.48 -4.56 2.51
N ASP A 68 1.26 -4.65 3.58
CA ASP A 68 0.80 -4.32 4.93
C ASP A 68 0.35 -2.85 5.01
N GLU A 69 1.12 -1.93 4.43
CA GLU A 69 0.78 -0.51 4.34
C GLU A 69 -0.50 -0.28 3.54
N TYR A 70 -0.63 -0.91 2.37
CA TYR A 70 -1.84 -0.84 1.55
C TYR A 70 -3.07 -1.38 2.29
N MET A 71 -2.95 -2.53 2.96
CA MET A 71 -4.06 -3.13 3.72
C MET A 71 -4.46 -2.27 4.92
N ARG A 72 -3.49 -1.65 5.60
CA ARG A 72 -3.77 -0.72 6.70
C ARG A 72 -4.53 0.51 6.21
N VAL A 73 -4.05 1.14 5.14
CA VAL A 73 -4.69 2.33 4.56
C VAL A 73 -6.07 1.99 3.99
N LEU A 74 -6.21 0.83 3.34
CA LEU A 74 -7.50 0.36 2.84
C LEU A 74 -8.50 0.14 3.97
N ARG A 75 -8.06 -0.44 5.09
CA ARG A 75 -8.93 -0.64 6.25
C ARG A 75 -9.39 0.69 6.83
N ILE A 76 -8.47 1.65 7.01
CA ILE A 76 -8.80 3.00 7.50
C ILE A 76 -9.76 3.72 6.56
N PHE A 77 -9.49 3.70 5.26
CA PHE A 77 -10.38 4.32 4.27
C PHE A 77 -11.76 3.65 4.26
N SER A 78 -11.80 2.32 4.34
CA SER A 78 -13.07 1.57 4.38
C SER A 78 -13.86 1.88 5.64
N ASP A 79 -13.18 2.04 6.78
CA ASP A 79 -13.79 2.41 8.06
C ASP A 79 -14.38 3.83 8.01
N LEU A 80 -13.59 4.79 7.49
CA LEU A 80 -14.01 6.17 7.28
C LEU A 80 -15.24 6.26 6.36
N VAL A 81 -15.25 5.53 5.23
CA VAL A 81 -16.32 5.60 4.22
C VAL A 81 -17.56 4.81 4.63
N LEU A 82 -17.41 3.65 5.29
CA LEU A 82 -18.54 2.76 5.62
C LEU A 82 -19.16 3.07 6.98
N GLN A 83 -18.35 3.45 7.97
CA GLN A 83 -18.82 3.69 9.33
C GLN A 83 -18.93 5.19 9.66
N GLY A 84 -18.26 6.06 8.90
CA GLY A 84 -18.14 7.47 9.26
C GLY A 84 -17.28 7.70 10.50
N GLU A 85 -16.62 6.65 11.01
CA GLU A 85 -15.69 6.74 12.13
C GLU A 85 -14.42 7.44 11.64
N ARG A 86 -14.02 8.50 12.36
CA ARG A 86 -12.71 9.11 12.11
C ARG A 86 -11.66 8.09 12.56
N PRO A 87 -10.72 7.72 11.71
CA PRO A 87 -9.62 6.87 12.14
C PRO A 87 -8.86 7.59 13.25
N GLU A 88 -8.81 6.97 14.43
CA GLU A 88 -7.87 7.34 15.48
C GLU A 88 -6.45 7.04 14.93
N GLU A 89 -5.63 8.08 14.79
CA GLU A 89 -4.27 8.01 14.21
C GLU A 89 -3.33 7.04 14.95
#